data_AF-A0A069EZ08-F1
#
_entry.id   AF-A0A069EZ08-F1
#
_cell.length_a   1.000
_cell.length_b   1.000
_cell.length_c   1.000
_cell.angle_alpha   90.00
_cell.angle_beta   90.00
_cell.angle_gamma   90.00
#
_symmetry.space_group_name_H-M   'P 1'
#
loop_
_entity.id
_entity.type
_entity.pdbx_description
1 polymer ?
#
loop_
_entity_poly.entity_id
_entity_poly.type
_entity_poly.pdbx_seq_one_letter_code
_entity_poly.pdbx_strand_id
1 'polypeptide(L)'
;MLFQKIQAALFSLFIIPFVLPLVLPDAFELPYWQSVLVYALFALPVVFLYGTTMSLLSAYLSEKTPFRSKRMTSLMFHLIAGWLFVLPYGLLFDLSIFETGVFNFASLLGVLSAAVFFIIDQLLDHYFKTS
;
A
#
# COMPACT_ATOMS: atom_id res chain seq x y z
N MET A 1 -9.88 16.23 -3.15
CA MET A 1 -8.62 15.48 -2.93
C MET A 1 -8.56 14.78 -1.59
N LEU A 2 -8.53 15.46 -0.43
CA LEU A 2 -8.43 14.79 0.89
C LEU A 2 -9.50 13.69 1.10
N PHE A 3 -10.77 14.01 0.84
CA PHE A 3 -11.88 13.06 0.97
C PHE A 3 -11.74 11.82 0.07
N GLN A 4 -11.25 12.01 -1.15
CA GLN A 4 -11.03 10.93 -2.12
C GLN A 4 -9.88 10.02 -1.69
N LYS A 5 -8.81 10.58 -1.12
CA LYS A 5 -7.69 9.79 -0.58
C LYS A 5 -8.07 9.01 0.67
N ILE A 6 -8.92 9.58 1.52
CA ILE A 6 -9.51 8.87 2.67
C ILE A 6 -10.37 7.71 2.20
N GLN A 7 -11.18 7.91 1.16
CA GLN A 7 -11.95 6.83 0.54
C GLN A 7 -11.05 5.75 -0.07
N ALA A 8 -9.96 6.13 -0.77
CA ALA A 8 -8.95 5.20 -1.28
C ALA A 8 -8.36 4.33 -0.17
N ALA A 9 -7.93 4.96 0.92
CA ALA A 9 -7.39 4.27 2.08
C ALA A 9 -8.44 3.31 2.68
N LEU A 10 -9.69 3.74 2.83
CA LEU A 10 -10.78 2.90 3.33
C LEU A 10 -11.06 1.69 2.43
N PHE A 11 -11.07 1.84 1.10
CA PHE A 11 -11.25 0.71 0.19
C PHE A 11 -10.06 -0.26 0.22
N SER A 12 -8.83 0.26 0.21
CA SER A 12 -7.62 -0.57 0.37
C SER A 12 -7.64 -1.38 1.67
N LEU A 13 -8.12 -0.78 2.76
CA LEU A 13 -8.31 -1.41 4.06
C LEU A 13 -9.20 -2.67 4.00
N PHE A 14 -10.23 -2.63 3.15
CA PHE A 14 -11.18 -3.72 2.99
C PHE A 14 -10.73 -4.77 1.98
N ILE A 15 -9.77 -4.45 1.11
CA ILE A 15 -9.33 -5.36 0.04
C ILE A 15 -8.06 -6.09 0.47
N ILE A 16 -7.05 -5.35 0.97
CA ILE A 16 -5.72 -5.88 1.28
C ILE A 16 -5.77 -7.08 2.25
N PRO A 17 -6.55 -7.06 3.35
CA PRO A 17 -6.58 -8.17 4.30
C PRO A 17 -7.14 -9.47 3.74
N PHE A 18 -7.94 -9.41 2.68
CA PHE A 18 -8.53 -10.59 2.04
C PHE A 18 -7.71 -11.07 0.85
N VAL A 19 -7.08 -10.16 0.10
CA VAL A 19 -6.29 -10.51 -1.08
C VAL A 19 -4.90 -11.06 -0.69
N LEU A 20 -4.22 -10.45 0.29
CA LEU A 20 -2.87 -10.88 0.67
C LEU A 20 -2.78 -12.35 1.11
N PRO A 21 -3.67 -12.87 1.98
CA PRO A 21 -3.61 -14.28 2.36
C PRO A 21 -4.01 -15.26 1.25
N LEU A 22 -4.59 -14.81 0.14
CA LEU A 22 -4.77 -15.65 -1.07
C LEU A 22 -3.50 -15.73 -1.91
N VAL A 23 -2.75 -14.64 -2.00
CA VAL A 23 -1.51 -14.55 -2.79
C VAL A 23 -0.33 -15.15 -2.02
N LEU A 24 -0.34 -15.02 -0.69
CA LEU A 24 0.71 -15.45 0.22
C LEU A 24 0.12 -16.32 1.35
N PRO A 25 -0.43 -17.50 1.03
CA PRO A 25 -1.14 -18.34 2.00
C PRO A 25 -0.26 -18.82 3.16
N ASP A 26 1.03 -19.03 2.91
CA ASP A 26 1.96 -19.59 3.89
C ASP A 26 2.78 -18.53 4.64
N ALA A 27 2.47 -17.23 4.46
CA ALA A 27 3.25 -16.14 5.06
C ALA A 27 3.29 -16.16 6.60
N PHE A 28 2.26 -16.74 7.22
CA PHE A 28 2.09 -16.78 8.67
C PHE A 28 1.97 -18.19 9.23
N GLU A 29 1.92 -19.21 8.37
CA GLU A 29 1.54 -20.59 8.76
C GLU A 29 0.20 -20.65 9.52
N LEU A 30 -0.69 -19.69 9.27
CA LEU A 30 -2.00 -19.57 9.92
C LEU A 30 -3.14 -19.94 8.96
N PRO A 31 -4.26 -20.48 9.46
CA PRO A 31 -5.49 -20.64 8.70
C PRO A 31 -5.94 -19.31 8.07
N TYR A 32 -6.47 -19.35 6.84
CA TYR A 32 -6.84 -18.16 6.05
C TYR A 32 -7.53 -17.05 6.86
N TRP A 33 -8.58 -17.37 7.61
CA TRP A 33 -9.34 -16.39 8.39
C TRP A 33 -8.53 -15.74 9.53
N GLN A 34 -7.56 -16.47 10.09
CA GLN A 34 -6.65 -15.93 11.09
C GLN A 34 -5.62 -15.00 10.42
N SER A 35 -5.10 -15.38 9.24
CA SER A 35 -4.24 -14.51 8.43
C SER A 35 -4.96 -13.21 8.02
N VAL A 36 -6.25 -13.28 7.64
CA VAL A 36 -7.08 -12.09 7.36
C VAL A 36 -7.14 -11.16 8.58
N LEU A 37 -7.32 -11.69 9.79
CA LEU A 37 -7.35 -10.89 11.02
C LEU A 37 -6.00 -10.20 11.29
N VAL A 38 -4.88 -10.93 11.14
CA VAL A 38 -3.54 -10.35 11.29
C VAL A 38 -3.33 -9.25 10.27
N TYR A 39 -3.61 -9.50 8.99
CA TYR A 39 -3.50 -8.49 7.95
C TYR A 39 -4.48 -7.32 8.16
N ALA A 40 -5.68 -7.52 8.69
CA ALA A 40 -6.63 -6.44 8.97
C ALA A 40 -6.14 -5.54 10.10
N LEU A 41 -5.66 -6.12 11.20
CA LEU A 41 -5.08 -5.40 12.33
C LEU A 41 -3.82 -4.61 11.94
N PHE A 42 -3.04 -5.13 10.99
CA PHE A 42 -1.84 -4.46 10.48
C PHE A 42 -2.10 -3.45 9.38
N ALA A 43 -2.97 -3.79 8.43
CA ALA A 43 -3.34 -2.92 7.34
C ALA A 43 -4.04 -1.66 7.87
N LEU A 44 -4.78 -1.74 8.99
CA LEU A 44 -5.46 -0.58 9.56
C LEU A 44 -4.54 0.61 9.88
N PRO A 45 -3.59 0.49 10.81
CA PRO A 45 -2.68 1.59 11.13
C PRO A 45 -1.83 1.98 9.93
N VAL A 46 -1.39 1.02 9.10
CA VAL A 46 -0.45 1.31 8.02
C VAL A 46 -1.13 1.96 6.82
N VAL A 47 -2.28 1.46 6.36
CA VAL A 47 -3.06 2.08 5.28
C VAL A 47 -3.57 3.45 5.71
N PHE A 48 -4.05 3.59 6.95
CA PHE A 48 -4.69 4.83 7.40
C PHE A 48 -3.68 5.92 7.77
N LEU A 49 -2.59 5.61 8.49
CA LEU A 49 -1.54 6.59 8.78
C LEU A 49 -0.67 6.83 7.55
N TYR A 50 -0.06 5.79 6.98
CA TYR A 50 0.93 5.95 5.91
C TYR A 50 0.28 6.16 4.54
N GLY A 51 -0.74 5.37 4.18
CA GLY A 51 -1.41 5.52 2.88
C GLY A 51 -2.01 6.91 2.69
N THR A 52 -2.72 7.41 3.70
CA THR A 52 -3.34 8.74 3.64
C THR A 52 -2.29 9.87 3.64
N THR A 53 -1.27 9.82 4.50
CA THR A 53 -0.22 10.85 4.54
C THR A 53 0.64 10.85 3.28
N MET A 54 1.07 9.69 2.78
CA MET A 54 1.86 9.62 1.55
C MET A 54 1.07 10.00 0.32
N SER A 55 -0.22 9.67 0.26
CA SER A 55 -1.06 10.10 -0.86
C SER A 55 -1.30 11.61 -0.86
N LEU A 56 -1.43 12.24 0.33
CA LEU A 56 -1.47 13.70 0.46
C LEU A 56 -0.14 14.35 0.08
N LEU A 57 0.98 13.79 0.53
CA LEU A 57 2.32 14.27 0.21
C LEU A 57 2.60 14.17 -1.30
N SER A 58 2.22 13.03 -1.91
CA SER A 58 2.29 12.82 -3.35
C SER A 58 1.45 13.84 -4.11
N ALA A 59 0.22 14.13 -3.66
CA ALA A 59 -0.63 15.12 -4.31
C ALA A 59 -0.01 16.53 -4.24
N TYR A 60 0.47 16.93 -3.07
CA TYR A 60 1.14 18.21 -2.85
C TYR A 60 2.38 18.39 -3.74
N LEU A 61 3.22 17.35 -3.86
CA LEU A 61 4.43 17.40 -4.67
C LEU A 61 4.13 17.28 -6.17
N SER A 62 3.09 16.52 -6.53
CA SER A 62 2.58 16.41 -7.90
C SER A 62 2.13 17.77 -8.42
N GLU A 63 1.41 18.58 -7.62
CA GLU A 63 0.99 19.93 -8.03
C GLU A 63 2.17 20.84 -8.39
N LYS A 64 3.34 20.64 -7.79
CA LYS A 64 4.56 21.41 -8.07
C LYS A 64 5.41 20.85 -9.22
N THR A 65 5.02 19.72 -9.82
CA THR A 65 5.81 19.04 -10.87
C THR A 65 5.11 19.04 -12.24
N PRO A 66 5.87 19.12 -13.35
CA PRO A 66 5.31 19.16 -14.70
C PRO A 66 4.54 17.87 -15.06
N PHE A 67 3.52 17.98 -15.90
CA PHE A 67 2.50 16.95 -16.19
C PHE A 67 3.04 15.54 -16.52
N ARG A 68 4.14 15.45 -17.29
CA ARG A 68 4.78 14.15 -17.63
C ARG A 68 5.45 13.49 -16.43
N SER A 69 5.92 14.26 -15.44
CA SER A 69 6.52 13.74 -14.22
C SER A 69 5.47 13.34 -13.18
N LYS A 70 4.25 13.92 -13.20
CA LYS A 70 3.21 13.64 -12.18
C LYS A 70 2.93 12.15 -11.96
N ARG A 71 2.76 11.36 -13.04
CA ARG A 71 2.48 9.91 -12.93
C ARG A 71 3.67 9.13 -12.39
N MET A 72 4.88 9.44 -12.86
CA MET A 72 6.12 8.79 -12.38
C MET A 72 6.38 9.14 -10.91
N THR A 73 6.21 10.40 -10.54
CA THR A 73 6.34 10.89 -9.17
C THR A 73 5.31 10.21 -8.26
N SER A 74 4.05 10.09 -8.70
CA SER A 74 3.01 9.35 -7.97
C SER A 74 3.38 7.88 -7.78
N LEU A 75 3.87 7.19 -8.83
CA LEU A 75 4.30 5.80 -8.73
C LEU A 75 5.47 5.65 -7.73
N MET A 76 6.46 6.55 -7.77
CA MET A 76 7.59 6.54 -6.83
C MET A 76 7.13 6.72 -5.38
N PHE A 77 6.17 7.62 -5.13
CA PHE A 77 5.61 7.79 -3.78
C PHE A 77 4.85 6.55 -3.32
N HIS A 78 4.10 5.90 -4.21
CA HIS A 78 3.42 4.65 -3.89
C HIS A 78 4.41 3.51 -3.63
N LEU A 79 5.53 3.43 -4.35
CA LEU A 79 6.62 2.48 -4.07
C LEU A 79 7.24 2.72 -2.70
N ILE A 80 7.55 3.98 -2.37
CA ILE A 80 8.07 4.36 -1.04
C ILE A 80 7.05 4.01 0.05
N ALA A 81 5.77 4.30 -0.16
CA ALA A 81 4.70 3.96 0.77
C ALA A 81 4.51 2.44 0.94
N GLY A 82 4.63 1.68 -0.15
CA GLY A 82 4.58 0.22 -0.13
C GLY A 82 5.75 -0.38 0.65
N TRP A 83 6.96 0.16 0.51
CA TRP A 83 8.10 -0.25 1.32
C TRP A 83 7.97 0.14 2.80
N LEU A 84 7.48 1.35 3.07
CA LEU A 84 7.12 1.79 4.42
C LEU A 84 6.00 0.95 5.04
N PHE A 85 5.15 0.31 4.23
CA PHE A 85 4.12 -0.60 4.73
C PHE A 85 4.73 -1.90 5.28
N VAL A 86 5.75 -2.41 4.60
CA VAL A 86 6.42 -3.67 4.95
C VAL A 86 7.38 -3.51 6.13
N LEU A 87 7.97 -2.32 6.29
CA LEU A 87 8.96 -2.02 7.32
C LEU A 87 8.46 -2.33 8.75
N PRO A 88 7.30 -1.80 9.21
CA PRO A 88 6.76 -2.10 10.53
C PRO A 88 6.44 -3.58 10.72
N TYR A 89 5.99 -4.26 9.66
CA TYR A 89 5.68 -5.68 9.71
C TYR A 89 6.96 -6.50 9.98
N GLY A 90 8.01 -6.30 9.19
CA GLY A 90 9.25 -7.03 9.39
C GLY A 90 10.01 -6.68 10.68
N LEU A 91 9.91 -5.44 11.15
CA LEU A 91 10.53 -5.03 12.42
C LEU A 91 9.83 -5.61 13.66
N LEU A 92 8.53 -5.91 13.58
CA LEU A 92 7.72 -6.33 14.73
C LEU A 92 7.44 -7.84 14.77
N PHE A 93 7.42 -8.52 13.63
CA PHE A 93 6.97 -9.92 13.54
C PHE A 93 8.08 -10.85 13.06
N ASP A 94 8.76 -10.49 11.97
CA ASP A 94 9.72 -11.37 11.35
C ASP A 94 10.75 -10.58 10.52
N LEU A 95 11.98 -10.49 11.03
CA LEU A 95 13.09 -9.82 10.34
C LEU A 95 13.61 -10.64 9.15
N SER A 96 13.35 -11.95 9.11
CA SER A 96 13.84 -12.83 8.05
C SER A 96 13.24 -12.48 6.68
N ILE A 97 12.11 -11.75 6.64
CA ILE A 97 11.51 -11.26 5.39
C ILE A 97 12.41 -10.30 4.61
N PHE A 98 13.40 -9.68 5.28
CA PHE A 98 14.41 -8.83 4.66
C PHE A 98 15.67 -9.62 4.24
N GLU A 99 15.84 -10.82 4.78
CA GLU A 99 17.00 -11.68 4.53
C GLU A 99 16.80 -12.42 3.21
N THR A 100 17.19 -11.82 2.07
CA THR A 100 17.45 -12.47 0.75
C THR A 100 17.60 -11.43 -0.38
N GLY A 101 18.61 -10.56 -0.30
CA GLY A 101 18.94 -9.65 -1.42
C GLY A 101 17.78 -8.74 -1.88
N VAL A 102 17.84 -8.24 -3.12
CA VAL A 102 16.90 -7.22 -3.63
C VAL A 102 15.49 -7.77 -3.93
N PHE A 103 15.35 -9.08 -4.13
CA PHE A 103 14.08 -9.77 -4.43
C PHE A 103 13.53 -10.56 -3.25
N ASN A 104 13.85 -10.15 -2.02
CA ASN A 104 13.33 -10.77 -0.81
C ASN A 104 11.80 -10.61 -0.70
N PHE A 105 11.23 -11.34 0.26
CA PHE A 105 9.80 -11.31 0.55
C PHE A 105 9.30 -9.89 0.81
N ALA A 106 10.10 -9.07 1.53
CA ALA A 106 9.76 -7.68 1.79
C ALA A 106 9.62 -6.83 0.52
N SER A 107 10.53 -6.98 -0.45
CA SER A 107 10.48 -6.29 -1.73
C SER A 107 9.22 -6.65 -2.52
N LEU A 108 8.88 -7.93 -2.56
CA LEU A 108 7.66 -8.41 -3.23
C LEU A 108 6.40 -7.81 -2.58
N LEU A 109 6.33 -7.86 -1.25
CA LEU A 109 5.20 -7.34 -0.49
C LEU A 109 5.07 -5.83 -0.62
N GLY A 110 6.20 -5.12 -0.70
CA GLY A 110 6.26 -3.67 -0.86
C GLY A 110 5.81 -3.24 -2.25
N VAL A 111 6.27 -3.93 -3.30
CA VAL A 111 5.86 -3.68 -4.69
C VAL A 111 4.38 -4.00 -4.89
N LEU A 112 3.89 -5.12 -4.35
CA LEU A 112 2.47 -5.48 -4.44
C LEU A 112 1.57 -4.46 -3.73
N SER A 113 1.96 -4.03 -2.53
CA SER A 113 1.24 -3.00 -1.78
C SER A 113 1.22 -1.67 -2.55
N ALA A 114 2.36 -1.26 -3.09
CA ALA A 114 2.48 -0.07 -3.92
C ALA A 114 1.59 -0.13 -5.17
N ALA A 115 1.54 -1.29 -5.84
CA ALA A 115 0.72 -1.51 -7.02
C ALA A 115 -0.78 -1.40 -6.70
N VAL A 116 -1.23 -2.03 -5.62
CA VAL A 116 -2.63 -1.96 -5.16
C VAL A 116 -3.02 -0.51 -4.87
N PHE A 117 -2.21 0.21 -4.10
CA PHE A 117 -2.49 1.61 -3.80
C PHE A 117 -2.50 2.49 -5.06
N PHE A 118 -1.52 2.32 -5.96
CA PHE A 118 -1.46 3.10 -7.19
C PHE A 118 -2.67 2.85 -8.09
N ILE A 119 -3.11 1.59 -8.25
CA ILE A 119 -4.30 1.24 -9.05
C ILE A 119 -5.56 1.88 -8.46
N ILE A 120 -5.76 1.74 -7.15
CA ILE A 120 -6.91 2.33 -6.46
C ILE A 120 -6.87 3.86 -6.58
N ASP A 121 -5.70 4.47 -6.45
CA ASP A 121 -5.52 5.91 -6.59
C ASP A 121 -5.90 6.38 -8.00
N GLN A 122 -5.42 5.71 -9.06
CA GLN A 122 -5.78 6.04 -10.44
C GLN A 122 -7.27 5.84 -10.74
N LEU A 123 -7.89 4.78 -10.22
CA LEU A 123 -9.31 4.50 -10.40
C LEU A 123 -10.18 5.62 -9.80
N LEU A 124 -9.85 6.06 -8.59
CA LEU A 124 -10.58 7.14 -7.93
C LEU A 124 -10.31 8.49 -8.61
N ASP A 125 -9.06 8.77 -8.97
CA ASP A 125 -8.70 10.02 -9.67
C ASP A 125 -9.40 10.12 -11.03
N HIS A 126 -9.63 8.99 -11.72
CA HIS A 126 -10.45 8.95 -12.93
C HIS A 126 -11.93 9.18 -12.61
N TYR A 127 -12.51 8.40 -11.69
CA TYR A 127 -13.93 8.45 -11.32
C TYR A 127 -14.37 9.87 -10.90
N PHE A 128 -13.53 10.58 -10.17
CA PHE A 128 -13.83 11.92 -9.68
C PHE A 128 -13.42 13.06 -10.63
N LYS A 129 -12.62 12.81 -11.67
CA LYS A 129 -12.40 13.81 -12.75
C LYS A 129 -13.52 13.77 -13.80
N THR A 130 -14.26 12.67 -13.87
CA THR A 130 -15.43 12.51 -14.74
C THR A 130 -16.76 12.91 -14.09
N SER A 131 -16.74 13.35 -12.82
CA SER A 131 -17.87 13.94 -12.09
C SER A 131 -17.68 15.44 -11.92
#